data_AF-A0A2S0XGM3-F1
#
_entry.id   AF-A0A2S0XGM3-F1
#
_cell.length_a   1.000
_cell.length_b   1.000
_cell.length_c   1.000
_cell.angle_alpha   90.00
_cell.angle_beta   90.00
_cell.angle_gamma   90.00
#
_symmetry.space_group_name_H-M   'P 1'
#
loop_
_entity.id
_entity.type
_entity.pdbx_description
1 polymer ?
#
loop_
_entity_poly.entity_id
_entity_poly.type
_entity_poly.pdbx_seq_one_letter_code
_entity_poly.pdbx_strand_id
1 'polypeptide(L)'
;MAAADAQRAQPSGDNEDRPKRTKVNRRSSERYRAPQLFAEKWTNAKAGLIGFMTGQGRTSTDIVEHLNDGTDSATVRALWKKWGLPIDKTGGRRRGHVPVSLTVQQRMILTKRAKGVGIQPEEYLRRIASCAIEDDLYAAVTDGKFDPKLSTAREVLVL
;
A
#
# COMPACT_ATOMS: atom_id res chain seq x y z
N MET A 1 88.05 2.01 5.81
CA MET A 1 87.36 0.92 5.08
C MET A 1 86.14 0.56 5.91
N ALA A 2 84.89 0.87 5.53
CA ALA A 2 84.16 0.49 4.30
C ALA A 2 84.00 -1.05 4.21
N ALA A 3 82.86 -1.67 3.90
CA ALA A 3 81.51 -1.21 3.53
C ALA A 3 80.52 -2.42 3.69
N ALA A 4 79.18 -2.39 3.58
CA ALA A 4 78.16 -1.34 3.36
C ALA A 4 76.75 -1.91 3.78
N ASP A 5 75.67 -1.29 3.28
CA ASP A 5 74.24 -1.65 3.32
C ASP A 5 73.82 -3.12 3.18
N ALA A 6 72.69 -3.45 3.83
CA ALA A 6 71.76 -4.49 3.37
C ALA A 6 70.30 -4.20 3.82
N GLN A 7 69.60 -3.35 3.07
CA GLN A 7 68.15 -3.21 3.18
C GLN A 7 67.44 -4.42 2.55
N ARG A 8 66.48 -5.04 3.25
CA ARG A 8 65.42 -5.89 2.67
C ARG A 8 64.18 -5.80 3.58
N ALA A 9 63.20 -4.97 3.21
CA ALA A 9 62.09 -5.31 2.32
C ALA A 9 60.90 -5.89 3.10
N GLN A 10 59.87 -5.05 3.32
CA GLN A 10 58.58 -5.47 3.84
C GLN A 10 57.81 -6.24 2.75
N PRO A 11 57.19 -7.39 3.04
CA PRO A 11 56.14 -7.93 2.19
C PRO A 11 54.85 -7.12 2.43
N SER A 12 54.52 -6.24 1.49
CA SER A 12 53.20 -5.63 1.36
C SER A 12 52.16 -6.73 1.07
N GLY A 13 51.43 -7.15 2.10
CA GLY A 13 50.34 -8.11 1.96
C GLY A 13 49.11 -7.45 1.33
N ASP A 14 48.77 -7.86 0.12
CA ASP A 14 47.61 -7.38 -0.62
C ASP A 14 46.32 -7.55 0.17
N ASN A 15 45.52 -6.49 0.23
CA ASN A 15 44.21 -6.47 0.89
C ASN A 15 43.11 -6.08 -0.12
N GLU A 16 43.24 -6.63 -1.34
CA GLU A 16 42.25 -6.51 -2.41
C GLU A 16 41.15 -7.58 -2.27
N ASP A 17 40.24 -7.40 -1.31
CA ASP A 17 38.87 -7.91 -1.49
C ASP A 17 37.82 -7.19 -0.61
N ARG A 18 37.80 -5.85 -0.69
CA ARG A 18 36.63 -5.09 -0.21
C ARG A 18 35.59 -5.00 -1.32
N PRO A 19 34.39 -5.58 -1.18
CA PRO A 19 33.34 -5.45 -2.17
C PRO A 19 32.99 -3.96 -2.36
N LYS A 20 33.16 -3.48 -3.60
CA LYS A 20 32.90 -2.09 -3.98
C LYS A 20 31.43 -1.77 -3.70
N ARG A 21 31.15 -1.05 -2.60
CA ARG A 21 29.80 -0.60 -2.24
C ARG A 21 29.17 0.11 -3.43
N THR A 22 28.17 -0.51 -4.04
CA THR A 22 27.33 0.11 -5.06
C THR A 22 26.73 1.38 -4.48
N LYS A 23 26.95 2.51 -5.18
CA LYS A 23 26.36 3.81 -4.81
C LYS A 23 24.85 3.73 -5.01
N VAL A 24 24.12 3.29 -3.99
CA VAL A 24 22.66 3.39 -3.93
C VAL A 24 22.29 4.86 -4.08
N ASN A 25 21.69 5.21 -5.21
CA ASN A 25 21.32 6.57 -5.56
C ASN A 25 20.08 7.00 -4.75
N ARG A 26 20.31 7.36 -3.49
CA ARG A 26 19.26 7.79 -2.55
C ARG A 26 18.70 9.13 -3.01
N ARG A 27 17.50 9.10 -3.60
CA ARG A 27 16.77 10.32 -3.98
C ARG A 27 16.59 11.20 -2.73
N SER A 28 16.96 12.48 -2.85
CA SER A 28 16.97 13.40 -1.73
C SER A 28 15.55 13.67 -1.21
N SER A 29 15.30 13.28 0.03
CA SER A 29 14.20 13.79 0.86
C SER A 29 14.74 14.47 2.12
N GLU A 30 15.94 15.03 2.05
CA GLU A 30 16.61 15.71 3.17
C GLU A 30 16.11 17.15 3.30
N ARG A 31 15.09 17.37 4.12
CA ARG A 31 14.79 18.67 4.73
C ARG A 31 14.56 18.47 6.22
N TYR A 32 15.15 19.37 7.03
CA TYR A 32 15.40 19.26 8.48
C TYR A 32 16.58 18.35 8.89
N ARG A 33 17.81 18.86 8.71
CA ARG A 33 19.00 18.36 9.42
C ARG A 33 19.46 19.35 10.49
N ALA A 34 19.24 19.00 11.76
CA ALA A 34 20.22 19.29 12.81
C ALA A 34 21.25 18.13 12.76
N PRO A 35 22.48 18.34 12.26
CA PRO A 35 23.28 17.26 11.67
C PRO A 35 23.85 16.21 12.64
N GLN A 36 23.69 16.38 13.96
CA GLN A 36 24.32 15.51 14.97
C GLN A 36 23.39 14.90 16.03
N LEU A 37 22.12 15.31 16.11
CA LEU A 37 21.23 14.88 17.22
C LEU A 37 20.34 13.68 16.88
N PHE A 38 19.89 13.54 15.63
CA PHE A 38 19.01 12.45 15.22
C PHE A 38 19.39 11.87 13.86
N ALA A 39 19.94 10.66 13.87
CA ALA A 39 20.01 9.84 12.66
C ALA A 39 18.59 9.35 12.33
N GLU A 40 17.91 10.05 11.41
CA GLU A 40 16.58 9.70 10.91
C GLU A 40 16.62 8.33 10.20
N LYS A 41 16.37 7.25 10.97
CA LYS A 41 16.35 5.87 10.44
C LYS A 41 15.25 5.64 9.40
N TRP A 42 14.25 6.52 9.37
CA TRP A 42 13.00 6.40 8.62
C TRP A 42 12.57 7.79 8.18
N THR A 43 12.51 8.04 6.88
CA THR A 43 12.15 9.36 6.36
C THR A 43 10.71 9.74 6.74
N ASN A 44 10.49 11.02 7.07
CA ASN A 44 9.15 11.56 7.33
C ASN A 44 8.13 11.24 6.21
N ALA A 45 8.59 11.20 4.95
CA ALA A 45 7.77 10.79 3.81
C ALA A 45 7.28 9.32 3.93
N LYS A 46 8.17 8.40 4.32
CA LYS A 46 7.81 6.99 4.56
C LYS A 46 6.87 6.84 5.76
N ALA A 47 7.12 7.59 6.84
CA ALA A 47 6.25 7.60 8.00
C ALA A 47 4.83 8.09 7.66
N GLY A 48 4.71 9.20 6.92
CA GLY A 48 3.43 9.73 6.44
C GLY A 48 2.70 8.77 5.50
N LEU A 49 3.42 8.10 4.59
CA LEU A 49 2.86 7.09 3.69
C LEU A 49 2.27 5.88 4.44
N ILE A 50 2.98 5.36 5.46
CA ILE A 50 2.41 4.32 6.33
C ILE A 50 1.17 4.85 7.05
N GLY A 51 1.22 6.04 7.64
CA GLY A 51 0.08 6.65 8.32
C GLY A 51 -1.16 6.75 7.42
N PHE A 52 -0.97 7.19 6.18
CA PHE A 52 -2.03 7.28 5.17
C PHE A 52 -2.64 5.91 4.82
N MET A 53 -1.81 4.91 4.47
CA MET A 53 -2.30 3.56 4.17
C MET A 53 -2.98 2.89 5.38
N THR A 54 -2.50 3.17 6.58
CA THR A 54 -3.10 2.72 7.84
C THR A 54 -4.47 3.37 8.05
N GLY A 55 -4.62 4.66 7.71
CA GLY A 55 -5.92 5.35 7.70
C GLY A 55 -6.93 4.74 6.72
N GLN A 56 -6.47 4.26 5.56
CA GLN A 56 -7.28 3.49 4.60
C GLN A 56 -7.68 2.09 5.11
N GLY A 57 -7.11 1.61 6.21
CA GLY A 57 -7.36 0.26 6.74
C GLY A 57 -6.62 -0.85 6.02
N ARG A 58 -5.51 -0.54 5.31
CA ARG A 58 -4.61 -1.58 4.76
C ARG A 58 -3.93 -2.34 5.89
N THR A 59 -3.70 -3.63 5.67
CA THR A 59 -3.02 -4.48 6.66
C THR A 59 -1.52 -4.21 6.66
N SER A 60 -0.82 -4.64 7.72
CA SER A 60 0.65 -4.48 7.80
C SER A 60 1.40 -5.26 6.72
N THR A 61 0.79 -6.29 6.11
CA THR A 61 1.37 -7.01 4.97
C THR A 61 1.20 -6.22 3.67
N ASP A 62 0.00 -5.70 3.37
CA ASP A 62 -0.24 -4.89 2.15
C ASP A 62 0.63 -3.63 2.13
N ILE A 63 0.89 -3.04 3.32
CA ILE A 63 1.76 -1.86 3.46
C ILE A 63 3.22 -2.21 3.14
N VAL A 64 3.69 -3.39 3.53
CA VAL A 64 5.05 -3.86 3.23
C VAL A 64 5.21 -4.15 1.73
N GLU A 65 4.24 -4.84 1.13
CA GLU A 65 4.18 -5.10 -0.31
C GLU A 65 4.12 -3.79 -1.12
N HIS A 66 3.44 -2.75 -0.61
CA HIS A 66 3.41 -1.45 -1.28
C HIS A 66 4.72 -0.65 -1.11
N LEU A 67 5.48 -0.89 -0.04
CA LEU A 67 6.77 -0.21 0.22
C LEU A 67 7.94 -0.82 -0.55
N ASN A 68 7.96 -2.16 -0.74
CA ASN A 68 9.00 -2.90 -1.48
C ASN A 68 10.45 -2.56 -1.11
N ASP A 69 10.70 -2.15 0.14
CA ASP A 69 12.00 -1.66 0.62
C ASP A 69 12.67 -2.58 1.66
N GLY A 70 12.16 -3.81 1.80
CA GLY A 70 12.63 -4.79 2.78
C GLY A 70 12.17 -4.55 4.22
N THR A 71 11.23 -3.62 4.46
CA THR A 71 10.62 -3.45 5.79
C THR A 71 9.79 -4.67 6.18
N ASP A 72 10.02 -5.25 7.36
CA ASP A 72 9.15 -6.31 7.88
C ASP A 72 7.84 -5.78 8.50
N SER A 73 6.78 -6.58 8.38
CA SER A 73 5.43 -6.36 8.91
C SER A 73 5.40 -6.14 10.44
N ALA A 74 6.34 -6.73 11.21
CA ALA A 74 6.43 -6.48 12.64
C ALA A 74 6.97 -5.07 12.93
N THR A 75 7.82 -4.53 12.05
CA THR A 75 8.31 -3.15 12.15
C THR A 75 7.15 -2.15 11.96
N VAL A 76 6.26 -2.38 11.01
CA VAL A 76 5.06 -1.57 10.79
C VAL A 76 4.13 -1.60 12.02
N ARG A 77 3.89 -2.79 12.59
CA ARG A 77 3.09 -2.95 13.81
C ARG A 77 3.74 -2.28 15.04
N ALA A 78 5.07 -2.33 15.17
CA ALA A 78 5.80 -1.62 16.22
C ALA A 78 5.69 -0.09 16.08
N LEU A 79 5.70 0.44 14.85
CA LEU A 79 5.45 1.85 14.57
C LEU A 79 4.04 2.27 14.97
N TRP A 80 3.00 1.48 14.63
CA TRP A 80 1.63 1.77 15.06
C TRP A 80 1.50 1.86 16.59
N LYS A 81 2.10 0.90 17.31
CA LYS A 81 2.15 0.92 18.78
C LYS A 81 2.87 2.15 19.31
N LYS A 82 3.98 2.56 18.68
CA LYS A 82 4.76 3.76 19.06
C LYS A 82 4.01 5.07 18.78
N TRP A 83 3.18 5.12 17.74
CA TRP A 83 2.36 6.29 17.39
C TRP A 83 1.03 6.36 18.15
N GLY A 84 0.74 5.38 19.03
CA GLY A 84 -0.54 5.33 19.75
C GLY A 84 -1.75 5.14 18.82
N LEU A 85 -1.53 4.67 17.58
CA LEU A 85 -2.63 4.34 16.68
C LEU A 85 -3.41 3.17 17.30
N PRO A 86 -4.75 3.28 17.45
CA PRO A 86 -5.53 2.20 18.04
C PRO A 86 -5.58 1.02 17.07
N ILE A 87 -4.69 0.04 17.27
CA ILE A 87 -4.46 -1.08 16.34
C ILE A 87 -5.74 -1.92 16.19
N ASP A 88 -6.41 -2.18 17.31
CA ASP A 88 -7.71 -2.85 17.41
C ASP A 88 -8.83 -2.10 16.68
N LYS A 89 -8.72 -0.78 16.49
CA LYS A 89 -9.64 0.00 15.65
C LYS A 89 -9.16 0.15 14.20
N THR A 90 -7.85 0.15 13.94
CA THR A 90 -7.25 0.69 12.70
C THR A 90 -6.52 -0.36 11.85
N GLY A 91 -5.90 -1.35 12.50
CA GLY A 91 -5.13 -2.44 11.89
C GLY A 91 -5.89 -3.76 11.72
N GLY A 92 -7.22 -3.75 11.87
CA GLY A 92 -8.07 -4.90 11.53
C GLY A 92 -8.44 -4.94 10.03
N ARG A 93 -9.10 -6.02 9.59
CA ARG A 93 -9.78 -6.10 8.28
C ARG A 93 -10.95 -5.11 8.24
N ARG A 94 -10.67 -3.81 8.11
CA ARG A 94 -11.71 -2.80 7.91
C ARG A 94 -12.42 -3.09 6.59
N ARG A 95 -13.74 -2.90 6.57
CA ARG A 95 -14.51 -2.86 5.32
C ARG A 95 -13.95 -1.68 4.51
N GLY A 96 -13.24 -1.96 3.42
CA GLY A 96 -12.74 -0.92 2.54
C GLY A 96 -13.90 -0.05 2.08
N HIS A 97 -13.80 1.26 2.25
CA HIS A 97 -14.85 2.17 1.79
C HIS A 97 -14.75 2.29 0.27
N VAL A 98 -15.56 1.51 -0.45
CA VAL A 98 -15.68 1.60 -1.91
C VAL A 98 -16.69 2.71 -2.23
N PRO A 99 -16.27 3.87 -2.77
CA PRO A 99 -17.21 4.90 -3.20
C PRO A 99 -17.96 4.43 -4.46
N VAL A 100 -19.28 4.34 -4.37
CA VAL A 100 -20.15 3.99 -5.52
C VAL A 100 -20.85 5.25 -6.01
N SER A 101 -20.54 5.67 -7.24
CA SER A 101 -21.20 6.79 -7.90
C SER A 101 -22.60 6.38 -8.37
N LEU A 102 -23.63 6.90 -7.69
CA LEU A 102 -25.04 6.69 -8.04
C LEU A 102 -25.69 7.97 -8.52
N THR A 103 -26.53 7.88 -9.56
CA THR A 103 -27.39 9.00 -9.99
C THR A 103 -28.43 9.34 -8.93
N VAL A 104 -29.01 10.54 -9.02
CA VAL A 104 -30.06 11.00 -8.07
C VAL A 104 -31.25 10.03 -8.05
N GLN A 105 -31.70 9.57 -9.22
CA GLN A 105 -32.81 8.61 -9.34
C GLN A 105 -32.47 7.25 -8.71
N GLN A 106 -31.27 6.71 -8.98
CA GLN A 106 -30.81 5.45 -8.37
C GLN A 106 -30.76 5.57 -6.84
N ARG A 107 -30.26 6.69 -6.30
CA ARG A 107 -30.22 6.97 -4.86
C ARG A 107 -31.62 7.03 -4.25
N MET A 108 -32.59 7.68 -4.91
CA MET A 108 -33.97 7.72 -4.43
C MET A 108 -34.62 6.33 -4.39
N ILE A 109 -34.40 5.50 -5.41
CA ILE A 109 -34.91 4.12 -5.46
C ILE A 109 -34.27 3.28 -4.35
N LEU A 110 -32.95 3.40 -4.15
CA LEU A 110 -32.21 2.72 -3.08
C LEU A 110 -32.77 3.08 -1.70
N THR A 111 -32.91 4.37 -1.38
CA THR A 111 -33.44 4.83 -0.09
C THR A 111 -34.89 4.38 0.12
N LYS A 112 -35.74 4.39 -0.92
CA LYS A 112 -37.12 3.91 -0.82
C LYS A 112 -37.17 2.40 -0.50
N ARG A 113 -36.34 1.59 -1.16
CA ARG A 113 -36.25 0.14 -0.90
C ARG A 113 -35.68 -0.17 0.48
N ALA A 114 -34.59 0.50 0.87
CA ALA A 114 -33.95 0.34 2.18
C ALA A 114 -34.91 0.70 3.33
N LYS A 115 -35.67 1.81 3.19
CA LYS A 115 -36.73 2.21 4.13
C LYS A 115 -37.84 1.15 4.25
N GLY A 116 -38.21 0.49 3.16
CA GLY A 116 -39.19 -0.61 3.17
C GLY A 116 -38.75 -1.83 3.98
N VAL A 117 -37.43 -2.03 4.12
CA VAL A 117 -36.82 -3.12 4.92
C VAL A 117 -36.35 -2.61 6.30
N GLY A 118 -36.55 -1.32 6.61
CA GLY A 118 -36.15 -0.73 7.89
C GLY A 118 -34.64 -0.59 8.12
N ILE A 119 -33.83 -0.58 7.06
CA ILE A 119 -32.36 -0.49 7.15
C ILE A 119 -31.80 0.72 6.38
N GLN A 120 -30.55 1.08 6.67
CA GLN A 120 -29.87 2.19 5.99
C GLN A 120 -29.54 1.85 4.52
N PRO A 121 -29.53 2.84 3.59
CA PRO A 121 -29.24 2.62 2.17
C PRO A 121 -27.90 1.91 1.91
N GLU A 122 -26.87 2.25 2.67
CA GLU A 122 -25.51 1.70 2.55
C GLU A 122 -25.48 0.22 2.96
N GLU A 123 -26.19 -0.14 4.05
CA GLU A 123 -26.31 -1.51 4.54
C GLU A 123 -27.18 -2.37 3.61
N TYR A 124 -28.23 -1.79 3.01
CA TYR A 124 -29.03 -2.44 1.98
C TYR A 124 -28.19 -2.76 0.73
N LEU A 125 -27.43 -1.79 0.23
CA LEU A 125 -26.53 -1.98 -0.92
C LEU A 125 -25.41 -3.00 -0.61
N ARG A 126 -24.84 -2.96 0.61
CA ARG A 126 -23.86 -3.94 1.07
C ARG A 126 -24.41 -5.37 1.04
N ARG A 127 -25.64 -5.59 1.51
CA ARG A 127 -26.27 -6.93 1.52
C ARG A 127 -26.47 -7.47 0.11
N ILE A 128 -26.98 -6.64 -0.81
CA ILE A 128 -27.13 -7.02 -2.22
C ILE A 128 -25.77 -7.38 -2.84
N ALA A 129 -24.74 -6.56 -2.60
CA ALA A 129 -23.40 -6.83 -3.10
C ALA A 129 -22.80 -8.13 -2.53
N SER A 130 -23.00 -8.41 -1.23
CA SER A 130 -22.58 -9.68 -0.61
C SER A 130 -23.24 -10.89 -1.28
N CYS A 131 -24.57 -10.93 -1.36
CA CYS A 131 -25.28 -12.05 -2.00
C CYS A 131 -24.88 -12.22 -3.48
N ALA A 132 -24.77 -11.12 -4.24
CA ALA A 132 -24.39 -11.19 -5.65
C ALA A 132 -22.96 -11.70 -5.89
N ILE A 133 -22.05 -11.53 -4.91
CA ILE A 133 -20.68 -12.07 -4.95
C ILE A 133 -20.65 -13.52 -4.46
N GLU A 134 -21.39 -13.85 -3.40
CA GLU A 134 -21.44 -15.18 -2.79
C GLU A 134 -22.09 -16.22 -3.73
N ASP A 135 -23.13 -15.83 -4.47
CA ASP A 135 -23.90 -16.69 -5.38
C ASP A 135 -23.46 -16.58 -6.87
N ASP A 136 -22.36 -15.87 -7.18
CA ASP A 136 -21.86 -15.58 -8.54
C ASP A 136 -22.92 -15.01 -9.52
N LEU A 137 -23.81 -14.14 -9.01
CA LEU A 137 -24.94 -13.60 -9.77
C LEU A 137 -24.56 -12.41 -10.67
N TYR A 138 -23.27 -12.18 -10.94
CA TYR A 138 -22.81 -10.99 -11.68
C TYR A 138 -23.48 -10.87 -13.06
N ALA A 139 -23.51 -11.97 -13.84
CA ALA A 139 -24.14 -11.98 -15.16
C ALA A 139 -25.65 -11.69 -15.10
N ALA A 140 -26.34 -12.26 -14.09
CA ALA A 140 -27.78 -12.10 -13.90
C ALA A 140 -28.19 -10.71 -13.38
N VAL A 141 -27.33 -10.03 -12.62
CA VAL A 141 -27.59 -8.67 -12.10
C VAL A 141 -27.23 -7.60 -13.12
N THR A 142 -26.25 -7.86 -14.00
CA THR A 142 -25.75 -6.87 -14.97
C THR A 142 -26.40 -6.94 -16.34
N ASP A 143 -27.10 -8.02 -16.70
CA ASP A 143 -27.64 -8.28 -18.05
C ASP A 143 -26.58 -8.10 -19.17
N GLY A 144 -25.31 -8.36 -18.87
CA GLY A 144 -24.18 -8.11 -19.77
C GLY A 144 -23.90 -6.63 -20.09
N LYS A 145 -24.58 -5.67 -19.44
CA LYS A 145 -24.44 -4.21 -19.71
C LYS A 145 -23.04 -3.67 -19.40
N PHE A 146 -22.30 -4.33 -18.52
CA PHE A 146 -20.94 -3.95 -18.11
C PHE A 146 -19.89 -4.95 -18.62
N ASP A 147 -20.28 -5.91 -19.45
CA ASP A 147 -19.37 -6.93 -19.97
C ASP A 147 -18.68 -6.39 -21.24
N PRO A 148 -17.35 -6.14 -21.21
CA PRO A 148 -16.68 -5.47 -22.33
C PRO A 148 -16.75 -6.28 -23.63
N LYS A 149 -16.87 -7.62 -23.52
CA LYS A 149 -17.01 -8.54 -24.67
C LYS A 149 -18.40 -8.47 -25.33
N LEU A 150 -19.43 -8.05 -24.61
CA LEU A 150 -20.80 -7.90 -25.13
C LEU A 150 -21.11 -6.46 -25.57
N SER A 151 -20.39 -5.48 -25.03
CA SER A 151 -20.48 -4.08 -25.46
C SER A 151 -20.17 -3.93 -26.96
N THR A 152 -19.07 -4.50 -27.44
CA THR A 152 -18.63 -4.38 -28.84
C THR A 152 -19.63 -5.00 -29.82
N ALA A 153 -20.32 -6.07 -29.43
CA ALA A 153 -21.29 -6.76 -30.28
C ALA A 153 -22.57 -5.95 -30.55
N ARG A 154 -22.91 -4.99 -29.68
CA ARG A 154 -24.09 -4.12 -29.86
C ARG A 154 -23.84 -2.92 -30.76
N GLU A 155 -22.61 -2.44 -30.88
CA GLU A 155 -22.28 -1.32 -31.78
C GLU A 155 -22.18 -1.76 -33.25
N VAL A 156 -21.74 -3.01 -33.50
CA VAL A 156 -21.60 -3.56 -34.86
C VAL A 156 -22.94 -3.92 -35.52
N LEU A 157 -24.01 -4.12 -34.73
CA LEU A 157 -25.35 -4.51 -35.21
C LEU A 157 -26.30 -3.33 -35.50
N VAL A 158 -25.78 -2.09 -35.50
CA VAL A 158 -26.53 -0.84 -35.73
C VAL A 158 -26.03 -0.09 -36.98
N LEU A 159 -25.17 -0.74 -37.79
CA LEU A 159 -24.71 -0.30 -39.11
C LEU A 159 -25.17 -1.28 -40.19
#